data_AF-A0A7Y0S1D6-F1
#
_entry.id   AF-A0A7Y0S1D6-F1
#
_cell.length_a   1.000
_cell.length_b   1.000
_cell.length_c   1.000
_cell.angle_alpha   90.00
_cell.angle_beta   90.00
_cell.angle_gamma   90.00
#
_symmetry.space_group_name_H-M   'P 1'
#
loop_
_entity.id
_entity.type
_entity.pdbx_description
1 polymer ?
#
loop_
_entity_poly.entity_id
_entity_poly.type
_entity_poly.pdbx_seq_one_letter_code
_entity_poly.pdbx_strand_id
1 'polypeptide(L)'
;EGDIRKAIIEDDLVECMVALPPKLFINTQIPSCLFIFNRNKKREGETLFIDARHLGRLESRAQLVFDQHHVDEIAQTYHAWAKTDFSV
;
A
#
# COMPACT_ATOMS: atom_id res chain seq x y z
N GLU A 1 5.78 -3.86 20.22
CA GLU A 1 5.28 -3.55 18.86
C GLU A 1 4.21 -2.47 18.87
N GLY A 2 3.25 -2.50 19.81
CA GLY A 2 2.22 -1.47 19.96
C GLY A 2 2.76 -0.04 20.10
N ASP A 3 3.81 0.17 20.90
CA ASP A 3 4.37 1.51 21.13
C ASP A 3 5.02 2.11 19.88
N ILE A 4 5.73 1.29 19.09
CA ILE A 4 6.34 1.73 17.82
C ILE A 4 5.25 2.09 16.82
N ARG A 5 4.23 1.23 16.68
CA ARG A 5 3.11 1.47 15.77
C ARG A 5 2.33 2.71 16.18
N LYS A 6 2.10 2.88 17.48
CA LYS A 6 1.45 4.05 18.06
C LYS A 6 2.24 5.31 17.74
N ALA A 7 3.54 5.34 18.04
CA ALA A 7 4.40 6.49 17.73
C ALA A 7 4.40 6.83 16.23
N ILE A 8 4.51 5.83 15.35
CA ILE A 8 4.48 6.02 13.90
C ILE A 8 3.17 6.63 13.41
N ILE A 9 2.04 6.26 14.02
CA ILE A 9 0.71 6.81 13.70
C ILE A 9 0.54 8.21 14.29
N GLU A 10 0.98 8.41 15.54
CA GLU A 10 0.90 9.71 16.23
C GLU A 10 1.79 10.77 15.59
N ASP A 11 2.95 10.38 15.07
CA ASP A 11 3.87 11.23 14.29
C ASP A 11 3.41 11.40 12.82
N ASP A 12 2.23 10.87 12.48
CA ASP A 12 1.61 10.96 11.15
C ASP A 12 2.50 10.49 9.98
N LEU A 13 3.39 9.52 10.23
CA LEU A 13 4.42 9.15 9.23
C LEU A 13 3.92 8.24 8.12
N VAL A 14 2.82 7.52 8.34
CA VAL A 14 2.24 6.59 7.36
C VAL A 14 1.40 7.39 6.38
N GLU A 15 1.79 7.39 5.11
CA GLU A 15 1.03 8.06 4.04
C GLU A 15 0.13 7.07 3.30
N CYS A 16 0.61 5.85 3.06
CA CYS A 16 -0.17 4.81 2.39
C CYS A 16 0.21 3.41 2.87
N MET A 17 -0.80 2.54 2.95
CA MET A 17 -0.65 1.10 3.17
C MET A 17 -1.30 0.31 2.05
N VAL A 18 -0.57 -0.65 1.47
CA VAL A 18 -1.08 -1.53 0.39
C VAL A 18 -1.08 -2.98 0.88
N ALA A 19 -2.24 -3.61 0.96
CA ALA A 19 -2.36 -5.04 1.23
C ALA A 19 -2.10 -5.84 -0.07
N LEU A 20 -1.12 -6.74 -0.07
CA LEU A 20 -0.68 -7.45 -1.28
C LEU A 20 -1.31 -8.84 -1.39
N PRO A 21 -1.39 -9.44 -2.60
CA PRO A 21 -1.89 -10.79 -2.77
C PRO A 21 -1.06 -11.83 -2.00
N PRO A 22 -1.71 -12.84 -1.40
CA PRO A 22 -1.04 -13.85 -0.57
C PRO A 22 -0.06 -14.74 -1.35
N LYS A 23 -0.24 -14.90 -2.67
CA LYS A 23 0.65 -15.70 -3.53
C LYS A 23 1.67 -14.87 -4.31
N LEU A 24 1.87 -13.61 -3.93
CA LEU A 24 2.84 -12.74 -4.60
C LEU A 24 4.29 -13.15 -4.28
N PHE A 25 4.54 -13.64 -3.05
CA PHE A 25 5.87 -14.08 -2.60
C PHE A 25 5.92 -15.60 -2.47
N ILE A 26 6.64 -16.28 -3.38
CA ILE A 26 6.69 -17.75 -3.45
C ILE A 26 7.31 -18.39 -2.19
N ASN A 27 8.19 -17.65 -1.49
CA ASN A 27 9.00 -18.17 -0.39
C ASN A 27 8.31 -18.09 0.99
N THR A 28 7.11 -17.51 1.09
CA THR A 28 6.40 -17.38 2.36
C THR A 28 4.88 -17.48 2.16
N GLN A 29 4.21 -18.09 3.12
CA GLN A 29 2.74 -18.16 3.17
C GLN A 29 2.13 -16.95 3.90
N ILE A 30 2.96 -16.08 4.47
CA ILE A 30 2.51 -14.91 5.22
C ILE A 30 2.08 -13.84 4.22
N PRO A 31 0.81 -13.36 4.26
CA PRO A 31 0.39 -12.21 3.48
C PRO A 31 1.22 -10.98 3.84
N SER A 32 1.70 -10.28 2.82
CA SER A 32 2.53 -9.09 2.99
C SER A 32 1.74 -7.81 2.74
N CYS A 33 2.25 -6.71 3.25
CA CYS A 33 1.78 -5.38 2.91
C CYS A 33 2.97 -4.45 2.70
N LEU A 34 2.73 -3.38 1.93
CA LEU A 34 3.70 -2.31 1.68
C LEU A 34 3.27 -1.09 2.49
N PHE A 35 4.19 -0.53 3.29
CA PHE A 35 4.02 0.76 3.95
C PHE A 35 4.81 1.82 3.21
N ILE A 36 4.17 2.94 2.91
CA ILE A 36 4.79 4.13 2.36
C ILE A 36 4.82 5.17 3.47
N PHE A 37 6.03 5.59 3.84
CA PHE A 37 6.27 6.61 4.85
C PHE A 37 6.66 7.92 4.19
N ASN A 38 6.11 9.03 4.68
CA ASN A 38 6.44 10.36 4.22
C ASN A 38 6.44 11.34 5.40
N ARG A 39 7.53 12.10 5.55
CA ARG A 39 7.68 13.11 6.61
C ARG A 39 7.14 14.49 6.21
N ASN A 40 6.81 14.66 4.93
CA ASN A 40 6.30 15.91 4.36
C ASN A 40 5.01 15.61 3.60
N LYS A 41 4.02 15.07 4.32
CA LYS A 41 2.71 14.73 3.77
C LYS A 41 2.00 16.00 3.37
N LYS A 42 1.41 15.98 2.17
CA LYS A 42 0.50 17.07 1.75
C LYS A 42 -0.86 16.95 2.44
N ARG A 43 -1.27 15.73 2.77
CA ARG A 43 -2.52 15.39 3.45
C ARG A 43 -2.20 14.96 4.88
N GLU A 44 -1.98 15.94 5.74
CA GLU A 44 -1.70 15.70 7.16
C GLU A 44 -2.89 15.03 7.86
N GLY A 45 -2.62 14.08 8.74
CA GLY A 45 -3.62 13.32 9.50
C GLY A 45 -4.40 12.28 8.68
N GLU A 46 -4.14 12.14 7.38
CA GLU A 46 -4.79 11.16 6.51
C GLU A 46 -3.85 10.01 6.12
N THR A 47 -4.36 8.79 6.07
CA THR A 47 -3.62 7.63 5.55
C THR A 47 -4.46 6.93 4.47
N LEU A 48 -3.86 6.69 3.31
CA LEU A 48 -4.50 5.92 2.25
C LEU A 48 -4.36 4.41 2.50
N PHE A 49 -5.45 3.67 2.38
CA PHE A 49 -5.44 2.21 2.42
C PHE A 49 -5.86 1.66 1.06
N ILE A 50 -4.99 0.84 0.45
CA ILE A 50 -5.23 0.18 -0.83
C ILE A 50 -5.30 -1.33 -0.58
N ASP A 51 -6.43 -1.94 -0.95
CA ASP A 51 -6.57 -3.40 -0.93
C ASP A 51 -6.29 -4.00 -2.31
N ALA A 52 -5.05 -4.44 -2.52
CA ALA A 52 -4.61 -5.07 -3.76
C ALA A 52 -4.63 -6.60 -3.69
N ARG A 53 -5.24 -7.22 -2.67
CA ARG A 53 -5.22 -8.69 -2.47
C ARG A 53 -5.86 -9.47 -3.61
N HIS A 54 -6.75 -8.83 -4.36
CA HIS A 54 -7.48 -9.40 -5.48
C HIS A 54 -6.80 -9.15 -6.84
N LEU A 55 -5.74 -8.36 -6.89
CA LEU A 55 -5.01 -8.06 -8.12
C LEU A 55 -3.98 -9.14 -8.47
N GLY A 56 -3.53 -9.10 -9.71
CA GLY A 56 -2.45 -9.94 -10.23
C GLY A 56 -2.94 -11.03 -11.17
N ARG A 57 -2.00 -11.56 -11.95
CA ARG A 57 -2.22 -12.68 -12.86
C ARG A 57 -1.62 -13.95 -12.27
N LEU A 58 -2.33 -15.07 -12.41
CA LEU A 58 -1.75 -16.38 -12.10
C LEU A 58 -0.65 -16.69 -13.13
N GLU A 59 0.59 -16.77 -12.67
CA GLU A 59 1.72 -17.31 -13.46
C GLU A 59 1.77 -18.83 -13.32
N SER A 60 1.38 -19.34 -12.16
CA SER A 60 1.22 -20.77 -11.89
C SER A 60 0.13 -21.01 -10.86
N ARG A 61 -0.13 -22.27 -10.51
CA ARG A 61 -1.07 -22.62 -9.41
C ARG A 61 -0.65 -22.02 -8.06
N ALA A 62 0.64 -21.79 -7.87
CA ALA A 62 1.23 -21.35 -6.60
C ALA A 62 1.66 -19.87 -6.59
N GLN A 63 1.72 -19.20 -7.75
CA GLN A 63 2.28 -17.86 -7.86
C GLN A 63 1.33 -16.89 -8.57
N LEU A 64 1.10 -15.75 -7.92
CA LEU A 64 0.56 -14.54 -8.54
C LEU A 64 1.72 -13.60 -8.89
N VAL A 65 1.59 -12.92 -10.02
CA VAL A 65 2.52 -11.88 -10.46
C VAL A 65 1.76 -10.60 -10.76
N PHE A 66 2.39 -9.47 -10.47
CA PHE A 66 1.97 -8.18 -11.01
C PHE A 66 2.66 -7.95 -12.35
N ASP A 67 1.86 -7.60 -13.35
CA ASP A 67 2.35 -6.95 -14.55
C ASP A 67 2.31 -5.42 -14.38
N GLN A 68 2.72 -4.71 -15.43
CA GLN A 68 2.77 -3.26 -15.40
C GLN A 68 1.39 -2.62 -15.15
N HIS A 69 0.30 -3.23 -15.64
CA HIS A 69 -1.04 -2.68 -15.45
C HIS A 69 -1.45 -2.67 -13.98
N HIS A 70 -1.19 -3.76 -13.25
CA HIS A 70 -1.48 -3.81 -11.81
C HIS A 70 -0.65 -2.79 -11.01
N VAL A 71 0.62 -2.61 -11.38
CA VAL A 71 1.49 -1.60 -10.74
C VAL A 71 0.97 -0.20 -11.03
N ASP A 72 0.62 0.08 -12.27
CA ASP A 72 0.10 1.37 -12.70
C ASP A 72 -1.22 1.71 -12.01
N GLU A 73 -2.12 0.73 -11.84
CA GLU A 73 -3.39 0.92 -11.11
C GLU A 73 -3.15 1.35 -9.65
N ILE A 74 -2.27 0.67 -8.94
CA ILE A 74 -1.93 1.01 -7.54
C ILE A 74 -1.23 2.38 -7.48
N ALA A 75 -0.25 2.62 -8.37
CA ALA A 75 0.52 3.86 -8.41
C ALA A 75 -0.36 5.07 -8.77
N GLN A 76 -1.26 4.92 -9.75
CA GLN A 76 -2.20 5.96 -10.14
C GLN A 76 -3.18 6.27 -9.02
N THR A 77 -3.71 5.25 -8.34
CA THR A 77 -4.59 5.43 -7.17
C THR A 77 -3.91 6.26 -6.09
N TYR A 78 -2.67 5.89 -5.74
CA TYR A 78 -1.85 6.63 -4.78
C TYR A 78 -1.59 8.08 -5.23
N HIS A 79 -1.11 8.27 -6.46
CA HIS A 79 -0.76 9.59 -6.96
C HIS A 79 -1.98 10.51 -7.17
N ALA A 80 -3.13 9.98 -7.56
CA ALA A 80 -4.37 10.74 -7.70
C ALA A 80 -4.86 11.24 -6.34
N TRP A 81 -4.88 10.37 -5.33
CA TRP A 81 -5.22 10.75 -3.96
C TRP A 81 -4.24 11.79 -3.39
N ALA A 82 -2.93 11.56 -3.55
CA ALA A 82 -1.88 12.44 -3.02
C ALA A 82 -1.85 13.83 -3.69
N LYS A 83 -2.35 13.97 -4.92
CA LYS A 83 -2.44 15.25 -5.66
C LYS A 83 -3.75 16.01 -5.43
N THR A 84 -4.76 15.36 -4.85
CA THR A 84 -6.05 16.01 -4.62
C THR A 84 -5.90 16.91 -3.39
N ASP A 85 -5.74 18.22 -3.61
CA ASP A 85 -5.85 19.21 -2.54
C ASP A 85 -7.31 19.28 -2.11
N PHE A 86 -7.63 18.77 -0.92
CA PHE A 86 -8.89 19.08 -0.25
C PHE A 86 -8.74 20.46 0.41
N SER A 87 -8.90 21.52 -0.38
CA SER A 87 -9.17 22.84 0.17
C SER A 87 -10.64 22.86 0.63
N VAL A 88 -10.86 22.73 1.93
CA VAL A 88 -12.14 23.02 2.60
C VAL A 88 -12.17 24.47 3.04
#